data_AF-A0A6I1QVE0-F1
#
_entry.id   AF-A0A6I1QVE0-F1
#
_cell.length_a   1.000
_cell.length_b   1.000
_cell.length_c   1.000
_cell.angle_alpha   90.00
_cell.angle_beta   90.00
_cell.angle_gamma   90.00
#
_symmetry.space_group_name_H-M   'P 1'
#
loop_
_entity.id
_entity.type
_entity.pdbx_description
1 polymer ?
#
loop_
_entity_poly.entity_id
_entity_poly.type
_entity_poly.pdbx_seq_one_letter_code
_entity_poly.pdbx_strand_id
1 'polypeptide(L)'
;MGQTKKNPATPFLRYSPNGRLFAIWTEDDDSATSQQTQAGTHQHHSGKMAPSPMRDALLASSADGGKTWTSPKQVNRSVEAIQGEENGPKVAFGAGDKAYAVWSIPGDKGDKTRANIRFAMADGKGGFTPAKTLNEVKDAGRFPIIEFSPAIQATRRFPSKDGGQSWSPGSASEPCQGQRQPARLALLRKQLHVAWTETAVEDSRAVLRSATVAK
;
A
#
# COMPACT_ATOMS: atom_id res chain seq x y z
N MET A 1 0.69 1.76 21.69
CA MET A 1 0.34 1.36 20.30
C MET A 1 -1.14 1.62 20.11
N GLY A 2 -1.56 2.16 18.96
CA GLY A 2 -2.95 2.55 18.64
C GLY A 2 -3.54 3.58 19.60
N GLN A 3 -3.67 4.84 19.19
CA GLN A 3 -4.41 5.83 19.99
C GLN A 3 -5.91 5.59 19.84
N THR A 4 -6.58 5.00 20.84
CA THR A 4 -8.01 4.65 20.78
C THR A 4 -8.92 5.82 20.41
N LYS A 5 -8.56 7.03 20.82
CA LYS A 5 -9.28 8.27 20.47
C LYS A 5 -9.16 8.65 18.99
N LYS A 6 -8.14 8.15 18.30
CA LYS A 6 -7.87 8.38 16.87
C LYS A 6 -8.31 7.20 15.99
N ASN A 7 -9.27 6.39 16.45
CA ASN A 7 -9.91 5.35 15.64
C ASN A 7 -8.91 4.47 14.82
N PRO A 8 -8.03 3.74 15.51
CA PRO A 8 -6.99 2.95 14.86
C PRO A 8 -7.62 1.84 14.03
N ALA A 9 -7.26 1.73 12.75
CA ALA A 9 -7.88 0.78 11.82
C ALA A 9 -6.88 0.17 10.85
N THR A 10 -7.35 -0.80 10.06
CA THR A 10 -6.59 -1.46 8.98
C THR A 10 -5.20 -1.98 9.39
N PRO A 11 -5.10 -2.78 10.46
CA PRO A 11 -3.81 -3.32 10.86
C PRO A 11 -3.30 -4.32 9.82
N PHE A 12 -2.01 -4.26 9.54
CA PHE A 12 -1.28 -5.25 8.76
C PHE A 12 0.04 -5.58 9.48
N LEU A 13 0.31 -6.87 9.64
CA LEU A 13 1.48 -7.38 10.34
C LEU A 13 2.40 -8.10 9.37
N ARG A 14 3.71 -7.88 9.49
CA ARG A 14 4.71 -8.60 8.68
C ARG A 14 6.05 -8.68 9.41
N TYR A 15 6.70 -9.83 9.29
CA TYR A 15 8.10 -9.99 9.66
C TYR A 15 9.03 -9.42 8.59
N SER A 16 10.08 -8.72 9.01
CA SER A 16 11.20 -8.41 8.12
C SER A 16 12.16 -9.61 8.02
N PRO A 17 13.09 -9.61 7.04
CA PRO A 17 14.05 -10.71 6.86
C PRO A 17 14.94 -11.02 8.07
N ASN A 18 15.12 -10.07 9.01
CA ASN A 18 15.90 -10.31 10.23
C ASN A 18 15.07 -10.84 11.42
N GLY A 19 13.79 -11.15 11.20
CA GLY A 19 12.91 -11.69 12.25
C GLY A 19 12.22 -10.63 13.11
N ARG A 20 12.40 -9.33 12.84
CA ARG A 20 11.67 -8.27 13.54
C ARG A 20 10.22 -8.22 13.04
N LEU A 21 9.27 -8.15 13.98
CA LEU A 21 7.84 -8.00 13.67
C LEU A 21 7.51 -6.52 13.47
N PHE A 22 6.74 -6.21 12.44
CA PHE A 22 6.23 -4.87 12.19
C PHE A 22 4.72 -4.86 12.12
N ALA A 23 4.12 -3.79 12.65
CA ALA A 23 2.71 -3.46 12.51
C ALA A 23 2.57 -2.13 11.78
N ILE A 24 1.76 -2.11 10.74
CA ILE A 24 1.32 -0.88 10.07
C ILE A 24 -0.20 -0.75 10.22
N TRP A 25 -0.69 0.44 10.55
CA TRP A 25 -2.12 0.72 10.74
C TRP A 25 -2.42 2.17 10.34
N THR A 26 -3.68 2.57 10.44
CA THR A 26 -4.09 3.96 10.26
C THR A 26 -4.70 4.54 11.52
N GLU A 27 -4.53 5.83 11.75
CA GLU A 27 -5.22 6.63 12.77
C GLU A 27 -5.88 7.84 12.08
N ASP A 28 -7.06 8.24 12.54
CA ASP A 28 -7.70 9.49 12.11
C ASP A 28 -6.82 10.68 12.51
N ASP A 29 -6.68 11.62 11.58
CA ASP A 29 -5.97 12.86 11.83
C ASP A 29 -6.93 13.93 12.35
N ASP A 30 -6.60 14.51 13.51
CA ASP A 30 -7.43 15.51 14.16
C ASP A 30 -7.43 16.86 13.41
N SER A 31 -6.39 17.12 12.58
CA SER A 31 -6.27 18.38 11.84
C SER A 31 -7.24 18.48 10.66
N ALA A 32 -7.74 17.35 10.17
CA ALA A 32 -8.75 17.30 9.12
C ALA A 32 -10.19 17.59 9.62
N THR A 33 -10.42 17.57 10.93
CA THR A 33 -11.75 17.78 11.53
C THR A 33 -12.29 19.20 11.32
N SER A 34 -11.48 20.15 10.85
CA SER A 34 -11.91 21.53 10.56
C SER A 34 -12.47 21.75 9.14
N GLN A 35 -12.50 20.74 8.26
CA GLN A 35 -13.11 20.87 6.92
C GLN A 35 -14.28 19.92 6.64
N GLN A 36 -14.73 19.12 7.61
CA GLN A 36 -15.96 18.34 7.48
C GLN A 36 -16.92 18.64 8.63
N THR A 37 -17.58 19.79 8.54
CA THR A 37 -18.90 19.93 9.17
C THR A 37 -19.86 19.04 8.38
N GLN A 38 -20.38 17.96 8.99
CA GLN A 38 -21.81 17.68 8.94
C GLN A 38 -22.23 16.57 9.92
N ALA A 39 -23.33 16.88 10.59
CA ALA A 39 -23.93 16.18 11.70
C ALA A 39 -24.34 14.73 11.37
N GLY A 40 -24.08 13.82 12.31
CA GLY A 40 -24.61 12.47 12.26
C GLY A 40 -26.08 12.43 12.69
N THR A 41 -27.00 12.43 11.72
CA THR A 41 -28.22 11.62 11.82
C THR A 41 -28.05 10.43 10.88
N HIS A 42 -28.11 9.22 11.43
CA HIS A 42 -28.04 7.99 10.64
C HIS A 42 -29.27 7.90 9.73
N GLN A 43 -29.13 8.32 8.48
CA GLN A 43 -30.12 8.06 7.44
C GLN A 43 -29.50 7.22 6.33
N HIS A 44 -30.08 6.04 6.11
CA HIS A 44 -29.80 5.17 4.98
C HIS A 44 -30.38 5.78 3.71
N HIS A 45 -29.67 6.74 3.10
CA HIS A 45 -29.94 7.16 1.73
C HIS A 45 -28.87 6.55 0.81
N SER A 46 -29.29 5.56 0.02
CA SER A 46 -28.52 5.02 -1.09
C SER A 46 -28.24 6.14 -2.11
N GLY A 47 -26.99 6.59 -2.22
CA GLY A 47 -26.59 7.43 -3.35
C GLY A 47 -25.30 8.24 -3.20
N LYS A 48 -24.94 8.68 -2.00
CA LYS A 48 -23.66 9.39 -1.77
C LYS A 48 -22.97 8.81 -0.54
N MET A 49 -21.79 8.25 -0.77
CA MET A 49 -21.01 7.58 0.26
C MET A 49 -20.17 8.60 1.02
N ALA A 50 -20.02 8.40 2.34
CA ALA A 50 -19.13 9.21 3.14
C ALA A 50 -17.69 9.08 2.61
N PRO A 51 -16.97 10.20 2.43
CA PRO A 51 -15.57 10.17 2.04
C PRO A 51 -14.74 9.40 3.06
N SER A 52 -13.65 8.77 2.61
CA SER A 52 -12.68 8.17 3.54
C SER A 52 -12.13 9.27 4.44
N PRO A 53 -12.11 9.08 5.77
CA PRO A 53 -11.56 10.08 6.67
C PRO A 53 -10.06 10.26 6.39
N MET A 54 -9.57 11.45 6.68
CA MET A 54 -8.16 11.79 6.55
C MET A 54 -7.38 11.10 7.66
N ARG A 55 -6.35 10.36 7.27
CA ARG A 55 -5.64 9.42 8.15
C ARG A 55 -4.13 9.53 8.03
N ASP A 56 -3.48 9.21 9.13
CA ASP A 56 -2.06 8.89 9.21
C ASP A 56 -1.87 7.37 9.13
N ALA A 57 -1.01 6.91 8.22
CA ALA A 57 -0.45 5.58 8.25
C ALA A 57 0.75 5.56 9.20
N LEU A 58 0.74 4.64 10.15
CA LEU A 58 1.72 4.53 11.22
C LEU A 58 2.38 3.16 11.19
N LEU A 59 3.71 3.10 11.38
CA LEU A 59 4.51 1.88 11.45
C LEU A 59 5.23 1.80 12.80
N ALA A 60 5.12 0.65 13.47
CA ALA A 60 5.91 0.30 14.64
C ALA A 60 6.55 -1.07 14.48
N SER A 61 7.60 -1.33 15.25
CA SER A 61 8.34 -2.59 15.21
C SER A 61 8.53 -3.18 16.59
N SER A 62 8.68 -4.50 16.65
CA SER A 62 8.92 -5.28 17.84
C SER A 62 10.05 -6.28 17.58
N ALA A 63 11.04 -6.29 18.47
CA ALA A 63 12.17 -7.20 18.42
C ALA A 63 11.94 -8.48 19.24
N ASP A 64 10.84 -8.57 19.99
CA ASP A 64 10.57 -9.62 20.98
C ASP A 64 9.24 -10.35 20.73
N GLY A 65 8.79 -10.40 19.47
CA GLY A 65 7.59 -11.12 19.06
C GLY A 65 6.28 -10.44 19.46
N GLY A 66 6.30 -9.12 19.63
CA GLY A 66 5.12 -8.30 19.92
C GLY A 66 4.90 -7.98 21.40
N LYS A 67 5.85 -8.32 22.29
CA LYS A 67 5.73 -8.01 23.73
C LYS A 67 5.99 -6.53 24.00
N THR A 68 7.00 -5.96 23.34
CA THR A 68 7.28 -4.52 23.35
C THR A 68 7.33 -3.98 21.93
N TRP A 69 6.98 -2.69 21.80
CA TRP A 69 6.89 -2.00 20.51
C TRP A 69 7.61 -0.66 20.58
N THR A 70 8.26 -0.28 19.48
CA THR A 70 8.81 1.06 19.30
C THR A 70 7.70 2.12 19.25
N SER A 71 8.04 3.38 19.49
CA SER A 71 7.15 4.50 19.16
C SER A 71 6.73 4.44 17.69
N PRO A 72 5.43 4.66 17.36
CA PRO A 72 4.96 4.69 15.97
C PRO A 72 5.66 5.77 15.15
N LYS A 73 5.92 5.47 13.88
CA LYS A 73 6.46 6.41 12.89
C LYS A 73 5.46 6.60 11.77
N GLN A 74 5.21 7.85 11.39
CA GLN A 74 4.33 8.20 10.28
C GLN A 74 4.96 7.81 8.94
N VAL A 75 4.17 7.15 8.10
CA VAL A 75 4.57 6.60 6.79
C VAL A 75 4.22 7.56 5.66
N ASN A 76 3.00 8.12 5.67
CA ASN A 76 2.60 9.20 4.77
C ASN A 76 3.05 10.54 5.36
N ARG A 77 3.90 11.29 4.64
CA ARG A 77 4.39 12.61 5.13
C ARG A 77 3.32 13.70 5.22
N SER A 78 2.14 13.43 4.68
CA SER A 78 0.99 14.33 4.68
C SER A 78 -0.25 13.47 4.85
N VAL A 79 -1.20 13.97 5.61
CA VAL A 79 -2.48 13.30 5.84
C VAL A 79 -3.19 13.05 4.50
N GLU A 80 -3.73 11.84 4.32
CA GLU A 80 -4.42 11.44 3.10
C GLU A 80 -5.73 10.72 3.44
N ALA A 81 -6.70 10.72 2.52
CA ALA A 81 -7.93 9.95 2.66
C ALA A 81 -7.64 8.45 2.44
N ILE A 82 -6.90 7.82 3.34
CA ILE A 82 -6.49 6.41 3.20
C ILE A 82 -7.73 5.51 3.28
N GLN A 83 -7.90 4.67 2.26
CA GLN A 83 -9.03 3.75 2.21
C GLN A 83 -8.90 2.63 3.24
N GLY A 84 -10.06 2.21 3.78
CA GLY A 84 -10.15 1.16 4.78
C GLY A 84 -9.99 -0.26 4.23
N GLU A 85 -10.13 -1.22 5.15
CA GLU A 85 -10.14 -2.66 4.90
C GLU A 85 -8.92 -3.15 4.09
N GLU A 86 -9.14 -3.92 3.02
CA GLU A 86 -8.11 -4.52 2.18
C GLU A 86 -7.26 -3.48 1.41
N ASN A 87 -7.72 -2.23 1.36
CA ASN A 87 -7.07 -1.10 0.67
C ASN A 87 -6.16 -0.27 1.59
N GLY A 88 -6.16 -0.60 2.89
CA GLY A 88 -5.28 0.03 3.88
C GLY A 88 -3.81 -0.24 3.63
N PRO A 89 -2.94 0.34 4.46
CA PRO A 89 -1.50 0.29 4.24
C PRO A 89 -0.95 -1.13 4.40
N LYS A 90 -0.07 -1.51 3.48
CA LYS A 90 0.72 -2.75 3.52
C LYS A 90 2.19 -2.41 3.43
N VAL A 91 3.03 -3.23 4.06
CA VAL A 91 4.48 -3.01 4.10
C VAL A 91 5.24 -4.24 3.60
N ALA A 92 6.38 -4.04 2.97
CA ALA A 92 7.38 -5.07 2.67
C ALA A 92 8.77 -4.58 3.09
N PHE A 93 9.69 -5.50 3.36
CA PHE A 93 11.02 -5.20 3.88
C PHE A 93 12.10 -5.75 2.96
N GLY A 94 12.98 -4.87 2.51
CA GLY A 94 14.18 -5.22 1.77
C GLY A 94 15.37 -5.58 2.67
N ALA A 95 16.56 -5.55 2.10
CA ALA A 95 17.79 -5.68 2.87
C ALA A 95 17.90 -4.59 3.95
N GLY A 96 18.47 -4.92 5.10
CA GLY A 96 18.66 -3.98 6.21
C GLY A 96 17.36 -3.42 6.80
N ASP A 97 16.26 -4.17 6.73
CA ASP A 97 14.90 -3.75 7.14
C ASP A 97 14.40 -2.47 6.45
N LYS A 98 14.89 -2.18 5.24
CA LYS A 98 14.37 -1.04 4.48
C LYS A 98 12.89 -1.26 4.17
N ALA A 99 12.04 -0.41 4.75
CA ALA A 99 10.59 -0.51 4.61
C ALA A 99 10.10 0.09 3.30
N TYR A 100 9.13 -0.59 2.69
CA TYR A 100 8.39 -0.17 1.51
C TYR A 100 6.91 -0.27 1.81
N ALA A 101 6.15 0.79 1.59
CA ALA A 101 4.74 0.84 1.93
C ALA A 101 3.89 1.19 0.72
N VAL A 102 2.72 0.57 0.63
CA VAL A 102 1.66 0.90 -0.34
C VAL A 102 0.32 1.02 0.36
N TRP A 103 -0.53 1.92 -0.12
CA TRP A 103 -1.90 2.10 0.34
C TRP A 103 -2.74 2.68 -0.79
N SER A 104 -4.06 2.71 -0.60
CA SER A 104 -4.98 3.30 -1.58
C SER A 104 -5.61 4.58 -1.05
N ILE A 105 -5.80 5.54 -1.94
CA ILE A 105 -6.63 6.74 -1.69
C ILE A 105 -7.74 6.79 -2.75
N PRO A 106 -8.91 7.42 -2.49
CA PRO A 106 -9.94 7.62 -3.49
C PRO A 106 -9.39 8.20 -4.80
N GLY A 107 -9.92 7.72 -5.92
CA GLY A 107 -9.72 8.33 -7.23
C GLY A 107 -10.44 9.69 -7.36
N ASP A 108 -10.17 10.40 -8.46
CA ASP A 108 -10.76 11.69 -8.79
C ASP A 108 -12.30 11.61 -8.88
N LYS A 109 -12.83 10.43 -9.26
CA LYS A 109 -14.27 10.20 -9.36
C LYS A 109 -14.96 9.84 -8.04
N GLY A 110 -14.19 9.62 -6.98
CA GLY A 110 -14.70 9.51 -5.60
C GLY A 110 -15.64 8.34 -5.30
N ASP A 111 -15.79 7.36 -6.20
CA ASP A 111 -16.55 6.15 -5.89
C ASP A 111 -15.68 5.10 -5.20
N LYS A 112 -16.33 4.20 -4.45
CA LYS A 112 -15.63 3.16 -3.70
C LYS A 112 -14.73 2.33 -4.62
N THR A 113 -15.10 2.16 -5.89
CA THR A 113 -14.53 1.23 -6.90
C THR A 113 -13.16 1.60 -7.42
N ARG A 114 -12.76 2.85 -7.21
CA ARG A 114 -11.63 3.41 -7.89
C ARG A 114 -10.70 4.12 -6.93
N ALA A 115 -9.42 3.82 -7.06
CA ALA A 115 -8.41 4.34 -6.17
C ALA A 115 -7.15 4.71 -6.93
N ASN A 116 -6.29 5.46 -6.26
CA ASN A 116 -4.91 5.66 -6.64
C ASN A 116 -4.02 4.90 -5.65
N ILE A 117 -3.07 4.14 -6.19
CA ILE A 117 -2.10 3.37 -5.42
C ILE A 117 -0.94 4.29 -5.05
N ARG A 118 -0.79 4.54 -3.76
CA ARG A 118 0.28 5.35 -3.18
C ARG A 118 1.44 4.46 -2.79
N PHE A 119 2.64 5.00 -2.89
CA PHE A 119 3.88 4.33 -2.54
C PHE A 119 4.84 5.27 -1.82
N ALA A 120 5.41 4.80 -0.72
CA ALA A 120 6.54 5.44 -0.06
C ALA A 120 7.54 4.38 0.43
N MET A 121 8.77 4.80 0.69
CA MET A 121 9.81 3.94 1.24
C MET A 121 10.61 4.68 2.31
N ALA A 122 11.26 3.92 3.19
CA ALA A 122 12.15 4.48 4.19
C ALA A 122 13.26 5.31 3.52
N ASP A 123 13.51 6.51 4.04
CA ASP A 123 14.43 7.50 3.48
C ASP A 123 15.88 7.37 3.99
N GLY A 124 16.12 6.44 4.93
CA GLY A 124 17.42 6.25 5.58
C GLY A 124 17.74 7.26 6.69
N LYS A 125 16.86 8.25 6.93
CA LYS A 125 17.00 9.30 7.96
C LYS A 125 16.01 9.13 9.11
N GLY A 126 15.32 7.99 9.14
CA GLY A 126 14.34 7.64 10.16
C GLY A 126 12.89 7.95 9.79
N GLY A 127 12.64 8.48 8.59
CA GLY A 127 11.31 8.76 8.04
C GLY A 127 11.05 8.04 6.71
N PHE A 128 10.12 8.58 5.93
CA PHE A 128 9.71 8.05 4.64
C PHE A 128 9.83 9.11 3.54
N THR A 129 10.01 8.66 2.29
CA THR A 129 9.93 9.53 1.11
C THR A 129 8.52 10.12 0.96
N PRO A 130 8.36 11.28 0.30
CA PRO A 130 7.05 11.72 -0.17
C PRO A 130 6.35 10.61 -0.97
N ALA A 131 5.04 10.45 -0.76
CA ALA A 131 4.28 9.41 -1.43
C ALA A 131 4.08 9.75 -2.91
N LYS A 132 4.25 8.75 -3.78
CA LYS A 132 3.99 8.86 -5.22
C LYS A 132 2.85 7.94 -5.63
N THR A 133 2.10 8.35 -6.64
CA THR A 133 1.07 7.51 -7.26
C THR A 133 1.72 6.54 -8.26
N LEU A 134 1.38 5.26 -8.19
CA LEU A 134 1.96 4.20 -9.04
C LEU A 134 1.12 3.85 -10.27
N ASN A 135 -0.21 3.95 -10.20
CA ASN A 135 -1.09 3.69 -11.34
C ASN A 135 -1.04 4.87 -12.32
N GLU A 136 -1.01 4.56 -13.62
CA GLU A 136 -1.07 5.57 -14.70
C GLU A 136 -2.52 5.88 -15.09
N VAL A 137 -3.37 4.86 -15.08
CA VAL A 137 -4.80 5.03 -15.30
C VAL A 137 -5.37 5.65 -14.04
N LYS A 138 -5.92 6.87 -14.17
CA LYS A 138 -6.67 7.50 -13.08
C LYS A 138 -7.84 6.62 -12.70
N ASP A 139 -8.18 6.62 -11.42
CA ASP A 139 -9.29 5.82 -10.90
C ASP A 139 -9.06 4.30 -11.09
N ALA A 140 -7.80 3.86 -11.18
CA ALA A 140 -7.45 2.48 -11.37
C ALA A 140 -7.08 1.79 -10.06
N GLY A 141 -8.02 0.96 -9.62
CA GLY A 141 -7.68 -0.27 -8.97
C GLY A 141 -7.49 -0.25 -7.47
N ARG A 142 -8.03 -1.31 -6.89
CA ARG A 142 -8.10 -1.58 -5.46
C ARG A 142 -7.15 -2.73 -5.13
N PHE A 143 -6.91 -2.89 -3.84
CA PHE A 143 -6.20 -4.03 -3.26
C PHE A 143 -4.70 -4.07 -3.63
N PRO A 144 -3.94 -3.00 -3.30
CA PRO A 144 -2.51 -3.02 -3.53
C PRO A 144 -1.87 -4.12 -2.68
N ILE A 145 -1.07 -4.98 -3.29
CA ILE A 145 -0.23 -5.95 -2.61
C ILE A 145 1.22 -5.57 -2.87
N ILE A 146 2.06 -5.68 -1.85
CA ILE A 146 3.49 -5.46 -1.95
C ILE A 146 4.24 -6.67 -1.43
N GLU A 147 5.22 -7.14 -2.21
CA GLU A 147 6.09 -8.24 -1.84
C GLU A 147 7.54 -7.90 -2.15
N PHE A 148 8.44 -8.30 -1.26
CA PHE A 148 9.88 -8.25 -1.50
C PHE A 148 10.39 -9.67 -1.71
N SER A 149 11.08 -9.91 -2.83
CA SER A 149 11.68 -11.22 -3.08
C SER A 149 13.16 -11.26 -2.69
N PRO A 150 13.52 -12.02 -1.64
CA PRO A 150 14.92 -12.19 -1.26
C PRO A 150 15.71 -13.06 -2.26
N ALA A 151 15.06 -14.02 -2.95
CA ALA A 151 15.48 -14.78 -4.15
C ALA A 151 14.79 -16.16 -4.18
N ILE A 152 14.29 -16.64 -5.34
CA ILE A 152 14.57 -17.96 -6.01
C ILE A 152 14.04 -17.88 -7.47
N GLN A 153 14.91 -18.25 -8.44
CA GLN A 153 14.75 -18.52 -9.90
C GLN A 153 14.28 -17.40 -10.87
N ALA A 154 14.98 -17.33 -12.03
CA ALA A 154 14.86 -16.33 -13.11
C ALA A 154 13.59 -16.52 -13.98
N THR A 155 13.02 -15.50 -14.65
CA THR A 155 13.48 -14.91 -15.94
C THR A 155 12.76 -13.59 -16.34
N ARG A 156 13.39 -12.85 -17.27
CA ARG A 156 13.08 -11.57 -17.97
C ARG A 156 13.11 -10.25 -17.17
N ARG A 157 13.98 -9.35 -17.63
CA ARG A 157 14.38 -8.09 -16.99
C ARG A 157 13.52 -6.91 -17.46
N PHE A 158 13.04 -6.11 -16.52
CA PHE A 158 12.86 -4.67 -16.69
C PHE A 158 13.37 -3.95 -15.42
N PRO A 159 14.65 -3.55 -15.37
CA PRO A 159 15.26 -3.00 -14.16
C PRO A 159 15.01 -1.49 -14.03
N SER A 160 14.67 -1.06 -12.82
CA SER A 160 14.89 0.32 -12.38
C SER A 160 16.32 0.45 -11.82
N LYS A 161 16.98 1.59 -12.07
CA LYS A 161 18.39 1.83 -11.70
C LYS A 161 18.59 2.49 -10.32
N ASP A 162 17.51 2.85 -9.64
CA ASP A 162 17.52 3.84 -8.54
C ASP A 162 16.85 3.37 -7.25
N GLY A 163 16.78 2.05 -7.02
CA GLY A 163 16.25 1.51 -5.78
C GLY A 163 14.73 1.62 -5.62
N GLY A 164 14.00 1.75 -6.74
CA GLY A 164 12.54 1.89 -6.79
C GLY A 164 12.02 3.32 -6.89
N GLN A 165 12.87 4.30 -7.20
CA GLN A 165 12.41 5.64 -7.55
C GLN A 165 11.78 5.66 -8.95
N SER A 166 12.33 4.89 -9.89
CA SER A 166 11.74 4.53 -11.18
C SER A 166 11.11 3.14 -11.12
N TRP A 167 10.11 2.90 -11.97
CA TRP A 167 9.43 1.62 -12.11
C TRP A 167 9.31 1.28 -13.59
N SER A 168 9.56 0.04 -13.95
CA SER A 168 9.29 -0.40 -15.32
C SER A 168 7.83 -0.88 -15.44
N PRO A 169 7.11 -0.53 -16.52
CA PRO A 169 5.82 -1.12 -16.79
C PRO A 169 5.97 -2.60 -17.11
N GLY A 170 5.21 -3.45 -16.42
CA GLY A 170 5.03 -4.85 -16.75
C GLY A 170 3.53 -5.15 -16.78
N SER A 171 3.01 -5.50 -17.94
CA SER A 171 1.67 -6.06 -18.08
C SER A 171 1.80 -7.57 -18.28
N ALA A 172 1.33 -8.36 -17.32
CA ALA A 172 1.03 -9.76 -17.59
C ALA A 172 -0.46 -9.83 -17.95
N SER A 173 -0.78 -10.00 -19.23
CA SER A 173 -2.12 -10.32 -19.69
C SER A 173 -2.11 -11.76 -20.19
N GLU A 174 -2.79 -12.67 -19.49
CA GLU A 174 -3.13 -13.98 -20.03
C GLU A 174 -4.60 -13.97 -20.49
N PRO A 175 -4.90 -14.33 -21.75
CA PRO A 175 -6.27 -14.63 -22.16
C PRO A 175 -6.67 -15.97 -21.55
N CYS A 176 -7.51 -15.93 -20.51
CA CYS A 176 -7.97 -17.12 -19.80
C CYS A 176 -9.06 -17.86 -20.60
N GLN A 177 -8.69 -18.91 -21.35
CA GLN A 177 -9.61 -19.98 -21.73
C GLN A 177 -9.37 -21.22 -20.86
N GLY A 178 -10.30 -21.47 -19.94
CA GLY A 178 -10.71 -22.84 -19.60
C GLY A 178 -9.99 -23.64 -18.51
N GLN A 179 -8.84 -23.24 -17.95
CA GLN A 179 -8.26 -23.97 -16.80
C GLN A 179 -7.65 -23.05 -15.75
N ARG A 180 -8.19 -23.10 -14.53
CA ARG A 180 -7.67 -22.38 -13.35
C ARG A 180 -6.36 -23.02 -12.89
N GLN A 181 -5.24 -22.47 -13.34
CA GLN A 181 -3.99 -22.54 -12.56
C GLN A 181 -3.78 -21.20 -11.87
N PRO A 182 -3.41 -21.16 -10.57
CA PRO A 182 -3.02 -19.91 -9.94
C PRO A 182 -1.76 -19.37 -10.63
N ALA A 183 -1.75 -18.07 -10.94
CA ALA A 183 -0.59 -17.39 -11.48
C ALA A 183 0.65 -17.68 -10.62
N ARG A 184 1.66 -18.32 -11.21
CA ARG A 184 2.93 -18.59 -10.55
C ARG A 184 3.90 -17.43 -10.83
N LEU A 185 4.07 -16.55 -9.84
CA LEU A 185 5.09 -15.49 -9.89
C LEU A 185 6.49 -16.09 -9.70
N ALA A 186 7.35 -16.03 -10.71
CA ALA A 186 8.78 -16.29 -10.57
C ALA A 186 9.49 -14.96 -10.25
N LEU A 187 10.09 -14.87 -9.06
CA LEU A 187 10.57 -13.61 -8.51
C LEU A 187 12.08 -13.40 -8.75
N LEU A 188 12.42 -12.32 -9.45
CA LEU A 188 13.81 -11.91 -9.69
C LEU A 188 14.49 -11.36 -8.42
N ARG A 189 15.81 -11.53 -8.36
CA ARG A 189 16.65 -11.13 -7.20
C ARG A 189 16.47 -9.64 -6.86
N LYS A 190 16.28 -9.34 -5.58
CA LYS A 190 16.24 -7.96 -5.04
C LYS A 190 15.21 -7.09 -5.73
N GLN A 191 14.07 -7.67 -6.09
CA GLN A 191 12.97 -6.93 -6.66
C GLN A 191 11.90 -6.69 -5.62
N LEU A 192 11.40 -5.46 -5.66
CA LEU A 192 10.16 -5.07 -5.02
C LEU A 192 9.07 -5.18 -6.07
N HIS A 193 8.02 -5.92 -5.73
CA HIS A 193 6.85 -6.10 -6.58
C HIS A 193 5.67 -5.42 -5.92
N VAL A 194 4.97 -4.60 -6.70
CA VAL A 194 3.67 -4.04 -6.32
C VAL A 194 2.67 -4.50 -7.36
N ALA A 195 1.60 -5.13 -6.91
CA ALA A 195 0.51 -5.57 -7.77
C ALA A 195 -0.82 -4.98 -7.31
N TRP A 196 -1.70 -4.70 -8.25
CA TRP A 196 -3.07 -4.25 -8.01
C TRP A 196 -3.98 -4.66 -9.17
N THR A 197 -5.28 -4.54 -9.01
CA THR A 197 -6.25 -4.80 -10.09
C THR A 197 -6.72 -3.49 -10.66
N GLU A 198 -6.46 -3.19 -11.94
CA GLU A 198 -7.07 -2.04 -12.61
C GLU A 198 -8.42 -2.43 -13.21
N THR A 199 -9.46 -1.63 -12.95
CA THR A 199 -10.78 -1.80 -13.57
C THR A 199 -11.14 -0.55 -14.36
N ALA A 200 -11.14 -0.67 -15.69
CA ALA A 200 -11.82 0.24 -16.59
C ALA A 200 -13.30 -0.16 -16.70
N VAL A 201 -14.11 0.68 -17.37
CA VAL A 201 -15.57 0.52 -17.46
C VAL A 201 -15.99 -0.89 -17.90
N GLU A 202 -15.23 -1.53 -18.78
CA GLU A 202 -15.55 -2.85 -19.33
C GLU A 202 -14.46 -3.90 -19.14
N ASP A 203 -13.28 -3.51 -18.63
CA ASP A 203 -12.11 -4.39 -18.55
C ASP A 203 -11.46 -4.36 -17.16
N SER A 204 -11.20 -5.52 -16.59
CA SER A 204 -10.37 -5.68 -15.38
C SER A 204 -9.08 -6.41 -15.72
N ARG A 205 -7.94 -5.89 -15.23
CA ARG A 205 -6.62 -6.53 -15.40
C ARG A 205 -5.80 -6.46 -14.12
N ALA A 206 -5.02 -7.51 -13.87
CA ALA A 206 -3.96 -7.44 -12.86
C ALA A 206 -2.76 -6.67 -13.45
N VAL A 207 -2.23 -5.73 -12.69
CA VAL A 207 -1.01 -4.98 -13.04
C VAL A 207 0.07 -5.30 -12.03
N LEU A 208 1.30 -5.48 -12.53
CA LEU A 208 2.48 -5.76 -11.73
C LEU A 208 3.58 -4.77 -12.09
N ARG A 209 3.95 -3.89 -11.16
CA ARG A 209 5.18 -3.09 -11.27
C ARG A 209 6.28 -3.72 -10.46
N SER A 210 7.48 -3.70 -11.04
CA SER A 210 8.68 -4.22 -10.40
C SER A 210 9.78 -3.17 -10.38
N ALA A 211 10.51 -3.11 -9.29
CA ALA A 211 11.68 -2.23 -9.14
C ALA A 211 12.85 -3.03 -8.57
N THR A 212 14.07 -2.74 -9.04
CA THR A 212 15.27 -3.30 -8.42
C THR A 212 15.64 -2.45 -7.22
N VAL A 213 15.83 -3.11 -6.09
CA VAL A 213 16.20 -2.48 -4.82
C VAL A 213 17.70 -2.62 -4.61
N ALA A 214 18.42 -1.49 -4.53
CA ALA A 214 19.83 -1.46 -4.18
C ALA A 214 20.06 -1.95 -2.74
N LYS A 215 21.29 -2.40 -2.46
CA LYS A 215 21.73 -2.77 -1.11
C LYS A 215 21.66 -1.59 -0.14
#